data_AF-A0AA47J3Z3-F1
#
_entry.id   AF-A0AA47J3Z3-F1
#
_cell.length_a   1.000
_cell.length_b   1.000
_cell.length_c   1.000
_cell.angle_alpha   90.00
_cell.angle_beta   90.00
_cell.angle_gamma   90.00
#
_symmetry.space_group_name_H-M   'P 1'
#
loop_
_entity.id
_entity.type
_entity.pdbx_description
1 polymer ?
#
loop_
_entity_poly.entity_id
_entity_poly.type
_entity_poly.pdbx_seq_one_letter_code
_entity_poly.pdbx_strand_id
1 'polypeptide(L)'
;MRTNNEKAEDAISAALGELESFEINEEFKKVYLEISDVDLQLLFLKLHSNLIRLFRAMNSRLPTKTKTAHYWADESRALITCIVTSLEVYYSVKESKYEFTIDEYYLDIFSQCRQFLSPSGGSELPFNMERIELFYNSPIFRLSNTVNIETLTTSVYENLSMIGEGSYALVYKYKDPNYNKKIVVKKASMKSFL
;
A
#
# COMPACT_ATOMS: atom_id res chain seq x y z
N MET A 1 -1.92 0.66 35.26
CA MET A 1 -2.21 -0.31 34.19
C MET A 1 -1.90 0.38 32.88
N ARG A 2 -1.07 -0.22 32.00
CA ARG A 2 -0.71 0.42 30.72
C ARG A 2 -1.95 0.59 29.83
N THR A 3 -2.07 1.73 29.16
CA THR A 3 -3.13 2.03 28.19
C THR A 3 -2.95 1.21 26.90
N ASN A 4 -3.99 1.11 26.07
CA ASN A 4 -3.88 0.45 24.76
C ASN A 4 -2.84 1.14 23.85
N ASN A 5 -2.73 2.47 23.92
CA ASN A 5 -1.74 3.22 23.14
C ASN A 5 -0.31 2.92 23.58
N GLU A 6 -0.04 2.87 24.90
CA GLU A 6 1.30 2.53 25.41
C GLU A 6 1.71 1.11 25.02
N LYS A 7 0.78 0.14 25.08
CA LYS A 7 1.04 -1.23 24.63
C LYS A 7 1.32 -1.31 23.12
N ALA A 8 0.60 -0.52 22.33
CA ALA A 8 0.81 -0.43 20.89
C ALA A 8 2.17 0.17 20.54
N GLU A 9 2.57 1.25 21.23
CA GLU A 9 3.90 1.89 21.08
C GLU A 9 5.05 0.91 21.41
N ASP A 10 4.90 0.17 22.51
CA ASP A 10 5.87 -0.88 22.88
C ASP A 10 5.96 -1.97 21.80
N ALA A 11 4.82 -2.40 21.25
CA ALA A 11 4.77 -3.43 20.21
C ALA A 11 5.41 -2.96 18.89
N ILE A 12 5.16 -1.71 18.48
CA ILE A 12 5.78 -1.10 17.29
C ILE A 12 7.30 -1.00 17.50
N SER A 13 7.73 -0.56 18.69
CA SER A 13 9.15 -0.44 19.03
C SER A 13 9.86 -1.80 19.01
N ALA A 14 9.23 -2.83 19.59
CA ALA A 14 9.75 -4.19 19.57
C ALA A 14 9.85 -4.74 18.14
N ALA A 15 8.84 -4.51 17.31
CA ALA A 15 8.84 -4.91 15.90
C ALA A 15 9.93 -4.22 15.09
N LEU A 16 10.19 -2.93 15.33
CA LEU A 16 11.29 -2.21 14.70
C LEU A 16 12.67 -2.76 15.11
N GLY A 17 12.82 -3.18 16.37
CA GLY A 17 14.02 -3.87 16.85
C GLY A 17 14.23 -5.22 16.15
N GLU A 18 13.18 -6.04 16.03
CA GLU A 18 13.25 -7.32 15.30
C GLU A 18 13.65 -7.13 13.83
N LEU A 19 13.18 -6.03 13.23
CA LEU A 19 13.46 -5.68 11.83
C LEU A 19 14.68 -4.78 11.66
N GLU A 20 15.54 -4.60 12.67
CA GLU A 20 16.65 -3.64 12.64
C GLU A 20 17.55 -3.85 11.41
N SER A 21 17.95 -5.11 11.16
CA SER A 21 18.83 -5.52 10.06
C SER A 21 18.16 -5.50 8.68
N PHE A 22 16.84 -5.31 8.61
CA PHE A 22 16.09 -5.33 7.37
C PHE A 22 16.17 -3.98 6.67
N GLU A 23 16.64 -3.99 5.43
CA GLU A 23 16.78 -2.81 4.59
C GLU A 23 15.43 -2.29 4.05
N ILE A 24 15.39 -1.00 3.75
CA ILE A 24 14.24 -0.32 3.17
C ILE A 24 14.48 -0.10 1.68
N ASN A 25 13.42 -0.26 0.89
CA ASN A 25 13.37 0.31 -0.46
C ASN A 25 12.60 1.65 -0.41
N GLU A 26 13.31 2.74 -0.65
CA GLU A 26 12.77 4.12 -0.63
C GLU A 26 11.64 4.35 -1.65
N GLU A 27 11.52 3.50 -2.69
CA GLU A 27 10.43 3.58 -3.67
C GLU A 27 9.03 3.46 -3.02
N PHE A 28 8.95 2.77 -1.89
CA PHE A 28 7.69 2.60 -1.15
C PHE A 28 7.39 3.75 -0.19
N LYS A 29 8.34 4.68 0.03
CA LYS A 29 8.13 5.81 0.95
C LYS A 29 6.91 6.64 0.57
N LYS A 30 6.69 6.85 -0.73
CA LYS A 30 5.53 7.58 -1.27
C LYS A 30 4.18 6.96 -0.88
N VAL A 31 4.14 5.64 -0.65
CA VAL A 31 2.93 4.89 -0.32
C VAL A 31 2.46 5.16 1.11
N TYR A 32 3.37 5.62 1.98
CA TYR A 32 3.11 5.81 3.41
C TYR A 32 3.33 7.26 3.88
N LEU A 33 3.41 8.24 2.97
CA LEU A 33 3.65 9.66 3.31
C LEU A 33 2.58 10.25 4.25
N GLU A 34 1.35 9.75 4.17
CA GLU A 34 0.22 10.22 4.97
C GLU A 34 0.22 9.68 6.42
N ILE A 35 1.13 8.75 6.74
CA ILE A 35 1.29 8.24 8.09
C ILE A 35 2.09 9.24 8.92
N SER A 36 1.40 9.94 9.82
CA SER A 36 2.00 10.99 10.66
C SER A 36 2.98 10.46 11.71
N ASP A 37 2.75 9.24 12.20
CA ASP A 37 3.61 8.62 13.21
C ASP A 37 4.86 8.02 12.56
N VAL A 38 6.03 8.48 13.00
CA VAL A 38 7.31 8.16 12.35
C VAL A 38 7.67 6.69 12.51
N ASP A 39 7.44 6.11 13.68
CA ASP A 39 7.80 4.73 13.98
C ASP A 39 6.86 3.76 13.24
N LEU A 40 5.56 4.04 13.24
CA LEU A 40 4.60 3.26 12.47
C LEU A 40 4.85 3.36 10.96
N GLN A 41 5.16 4.57 10.46
CA GLN A 41 5.53 4.77 9.05
C GLN A 41 6.79 3.96 8.70
N LEU A 42 7.81 4.01 9.55
CA LEU A 42 9.06 3.26 9.37
C LEU A 42 8.80 1.74 9.37
N LEU A 43 7.95 1.27 10.28
CA LEU A 43 7.56 -0.14 10.38
C LEU A 43 6.87 -0.61 9.09
N PHE A 44 5.88 0.13 8.61
CA PHE A 44 5.18 -0.18 7.36
C PHE A 44 6.12 -0.17 6.17
N LEU A 45 7.05 0.78 6.11
CA LEU A 45 8.04 0.88 5.05
C LEU A 45 9.02 -0.30 5.05
N LYS A 46 9.55 -0.70 6.23
CA LYS A 46 10.41 -1.88 6.39
C LYS A 46 9.67 -3.17 5.98
N LEU A 47 8.48 -3.38 6.53
CA LEU A 47 7.69 -4.58 6.23
C LEU A 47 7.31 -4.66 4.76
N HIS A 48 6.79 -3.58 4.16
CA HIS A 48 6.43 -3.55 2.74
C HIS A 48 7.64 -3.87 1.86
N SER A 49 8.76 -3.17 2.08
CA SER A 49 9.99 -3.36 1.30
C SER A 49 10.44 -4.82 1.28
N ASN A 50 10.43 -5.45 2.45
CA ASN A 50 10.92 -6.81 2.60
C ASN A 50 9.90 -7.84 2.13
N LEU A 51 8.61 -7.67 2.38
CA LEU A 51 7.58 -8.55 1.84
C LEU A 51 7.65 -8.60 0.31
N ILE A 52 7.70 -7.44 -0.36
CA ILE A 52 7.78 -7.41 -1.83
C ILE A 52 9.10 -8.03 -2.33
N ARG A 53 10.23 -7.72 -1.69
CA ARG A 53 11.53 -8.31 -2.05
C ARG A 53 11.51 -9.83 -1.92
N LEU A 54 10.96 -10.35 -0.83
CA LEU A 54 10.90 -11.78 -0.52
C LEU A 54 9.90 -12.50 -1.43
N PHE A 55 8.72 -11.95 -1.66
CA PHE A 55 7.78 -12.51 -2.65
C PHE A 55 8.36 -12.48 -4.07
N ARG A 56 9.11 -11.44 -4.44
CA ARG A 56 9.85 -11.41 -5.72
C ARG A 56 10.89 -12.53 -5.79
N ALA A 57 11.64 -12.77 -4.72
CA ALA A 57 12.58 -13.88 -4.64
C ALA A 57 11.87 -15.24 -4.78
N MET A 58 10.77 -15.45 -4.06
CA MET A 58 9.95 -16.66 -4.17
C MET A 58 9.44 -16.87 -5.59
N ASN A 59 8.97 -15.79 -6.21
CA ASN A 59 8.53 -15.78 -7.60
C ASN A 59 9.60 -16.21 -8.60
N SER A 60 10.90 -16.14 -8.29
CA SER A 60 11.93 -16.70 -9.20
C SER A 60 11.88 -18.23 -9.30
N ARG A 61 11.20 -18.91 -8.37
CA ARG A 61 10.99 -20.37 -8.33
C ARG A 61 9.56 -20.78 -8.67
N LEU A 62 8.64 -19.82 -8.73
CA LEU A 62 7.25 -20.02 -9.12
C LEU A 62 7.04 -19.71 -10.62
N PRO A 63 6.08 -20.37 -11.29
CA PRO A 63 5.14 -21.34 -10.74
C PRO A 63 5.76 -22.73 -10.58
N THR A 64 5.36 -23.46 -9.54
CA THR A 64 5.66 -24.88 -9.40
C THR A 64 4.68 -25.68 -10.24
N LYS A 65 5.09 -26.12 -11.43
CA LYS A 65 4.28 -27.05 -12.25
C LYS A 65 4.39 -28.46 -11.66
N THR A 66 4.98 -29.39 -12.41
CA THR A 66 5.10 -30.81 -12.04
C THR A 66 6.36 -31.16 -11.24
N LYS A 67 7.23 -30.19 -10.93
CA LYS A 67 8.49 -30.40 -10.22
C LYS A 67 8.48 -29.65 -8.88
N THR A 68 9.03 -30.27 -7.85
CA THR A 68 9.27 -29.64 -6.56
C THR A 68 10.36 -28.57 -6.72
N ALA A 69 10.13 -27.42 -6.11
CA ALA A 69 11.10 -26.34 -6.02
C ALA A 69 11.23 -25.92 -4.56
N HIS A 70 12.41 -25.46 -4.18
CA HIS A 70 12.65 -24.98 -2.83
C HIS A 70 12.86 -23.47 -2.83
N TYR A 71 12.18 -22.81 -1.90
CA TYR A 71 12.50 -21.47 -1.48
C TYR A 71 13.72 -21.50 -0.55
N TRP A 72 14.60 -20.53 -0.71
CA TRP A 72 15.88 -20.50 -0.01
C TRP A 72 15.72 -20.33 1.51
N ALA A 73 16.69 -20.84 2.26
CA ALA A 73 16.62 -20.91 3.71
C ALA A 73 16.60 -19.53 4.39
N ASP A 74 17.47 -18.61 3.95
CA ASP A 74 17.55 -17.27 4.53
C ASP A 74 16.29 -16.46 4.22
N GLU A 75 15.83 -16.50 2.98
CA GLU A 75 14.61 -15.83 2.54
C GLU A 75 13.36 -16.45 3.16
N SER A 76 13.36 -17.76 3.44
CA SER A 76 12.30 -18.43 4.19
C SER A 76 12.19 -17.85 5.61
N ARG A 77 13.30 -17.81 6.34
CA ARG A 77 13.34 -17.26 7.70
C ARG A 77 12.95 -15.79 7.72
N ALA A 78 13.50 -14.99 6.81
CA ALA A 78 13.18 -13.57 6.71
C ALA A 78 11.68 -13.34 6.42
N LEU A 79 11.07 -14.17 5.56
CA LEU A 79 9.64 -14.06 5.25
C LEU A 79 8.77 -14.49 6.43
N ILE A 80 9.17 -15.53 7.18
CA ILE A 80 8.52 -15.88 8.44
C ILE A 80 8.55 -14.70 9.39
N THR A 81 9.71 -14.07 9.62
CA THR A 81 9.83 -12.88 10.47
C THR A 81 8.88 -11.78 10.01
N CYS A 82 8.91 -11.38 8.73
CA CYS A 82 8.02 -10.33 8.24
C CYS A 82 6.52 -10.66 8.43
N ILE A 83 6.09 -11.89 8.15
CA ILE A 83 4.68 -12.30 8.29
C ILE A 83 4.27 -12.30 9.77
N VAL A 84 5.08 -12.90 10.64
CA VAL A 84 4.80 -13.00 12.08
C VAL A 84 4.74 -11.61 12.69
N THR A 85 5.77 -10.78 12.47
CA THR A 85 5.80 -9.39 12.96
C THR A 85 4.62 -8.58 12.45
N SER A 86 4.23 -8.72 11.18
CA SER A 86 3.06 -8.02 10.63
C SER A 86 1.77 -8.36 11.39
N LEU A 87 1.56 -9.66 11.66
CA LEU A 87 0.35 -10.15 12.33
C LEU A 87 0.34 -9.82 13.82
N GLU A 88 1.48 -10.00 14.51
CA GLU A 88 1.61 -9.67 15.93
C GLU A 88 1.30 -8.20 16.17
N VAL A 89 1.93 -7.29 15.41
CA VAL A 89 1.65 -5.86 15.53
C VAL A 89 0.19 -5.58 15.18
N TYR A 90 -0.35 -6.16 14.10
CA TYR A 90 -1.76 -6.00 13.72
C TYR A 90 -2.74 -6.31 14.87
N TYR A 91 -2.48 -7.36 15.66
CA TYR A 91 -3.29 -7.67 16.83
C TYR A 91 -2.99 -6.77 18.03
N SER A 92 -1.72 -6.41 18.26
CA SER A 92 -1.30 -5.59 19.40
C SER A 92 -1.78 -4.15 19.34
N VAL A 93 -2.00 -3.59 18.14
CA VAL A 93 -2.45 -2.20 17.97
C VAL A 93 -3.97 -2.03 17.96
N LYS A 94 -4.74 -3.10 18.13
CA LYS A 94 -6.21 -3.05 18.13
C LYS A 94 -6.73 -2.10 19.20
N GLU A 95 -7.78 -1.34 18.87
CA GLU A 95 -8.40 -0.37 19.78
C GLU A 95 -7.41 0.72 20.28
N SER A 96 -6.39 1.02 19.48
CA SER A 96 -5.43 2.10 19.73
C SER A 96 -5.47 3.12 18.59
N LYS A 97 -4.80 4.27 18.77
CA LYS A 97 -4.65 5.26 17.69
C LYS A 97 -3.81 4.74 16.51
N TYR A 98 -3.08 3.64 16.69
CA TYR A 98 -2.22 3.01 15.69
C TYR A 98 -2.93 1.89 14.91
N GLU A 99 -4.23 1.69 15.14
CA GLU A 99 -4.95 0.60 14.49
C GLU A 99 -4.89 0.70 12.96
N PHE A 100 -4.56 -0.43 12.33
CA PHE A 100 -4.51 -0.57 10.88
C PHE A 100 -5.15 -1.87 10.41
N THR A 101 -5.32 -1.97 9.11
CA THR A 101 -5.75 -3.15 8.36
C THR A 101 -4.62 -3.63 7.45
N ILE A 102 -4.57 -4.94 7.22
CA ILE A 102 -3.72 -5.55 6.20
C ILE A 102 -4.60 -5.84 5.00
N ASP A 103 -4.12 -5.50 3.80
CA ASP A 103 -4.83 -5.76 2.55
C ASP A 103 -5.15 -7.27 2.40
N GLU A 104 -6.39 -7.57 2.02
CA GLU A 104 -6.95 -8.93 2.05
C GLU A 104 -6.17 -9.90 1.16
N TYR A 105 -5.66 -9.42 0.02
CA TYR A 105 -4.82 -10.22 -0.87
C TYR A 105 -3.55 -10.70 -0.17
N TYR A 106 -2.89 -9.81 0.57
CA TYR A 106 -1.68 -10.15 1.31
C TYR A 106 -1.98 -11.01 2.55
N LEU A 107 -3.12 -10.83 3.21
CA LEU A 107 -3.56 -11.72 4.28
C LEU A 107 -3.74 -13.16 3.79
N ASP A 108 -4.32 -13.36 2.61
CA ASP A 108 -4.45 -14.69 2.02
C ASP A 108 -3.08 -15.30 1.70
N ILE A 109 -2.17 -14.52 1.09
CA ILE A 109 -0.79 -14.96 0.85
C ILE A 109 -0.09 -15.34 2.16
N PHE A 110 -0.23 -14.54 3.22
CA PHE A 110 0.36 -14.85 4.52
C PHE A 110 -0.18 -16.18 5.05
N SER A 111 -1.49 -16.39 4.92
CA SER A 111 -2.15 -17.63 5.32
C SER A 111 -1.58 -18.84 4.57
N GLN A 112 -1.42 -18.73 3.25
CA GLN A 112 -0.83 -19.78 2.42
C GLN A 112 0.64 -20.04 2.78
N CYS A 113 1.45 -18.98 2.89
CA CYS A 113 2.87 -19.07 3.22
C CYS A 113 3.12 -19.79 4.55
N ARG A 114 2.33 -19.51 5.59
CA ARG A 114 2.47 -20.18 6.90
C ARG A 114 2.24 -21.70 6.85
N GLN A 115 1.62 -22.23 5.80
CA GLN A 115 1.38 -23.67 5.67
C GLN A 115 2.64 -24.45 5.24
N PHE A 116 3.59 -23.78 4.58
CA PHE A 116 4.76 -24.46 4.00
C PHE A 116 6.11 -23.83 4.39
N LEU A 117 6.14 -22.59 4.88
CA LEU A 117 7.40 -21.96 5.28
C LEU A 117 8.02 -22.67 6.48
N SER A 118 9.31 -22.97 6.37
CA SER A 118 10.11 -23.64 7.39
C SER A 118 11.15 -22.66 7.98
N PRO A 119 11.31 -22.63 9.31
CA PRO A 119 12.39 -21.87 9.96
C PRO A 119 13.76 -22.55 9.84
N SER A 120 13.80 -23.82 9.44
CA SER A 120 15.02 -24.63 9.32
C SER A 120 15.18 -25.13 7.89
N GLY A 121 16.35 -24.92 7.30
CA GLY A 121 16.58 -25.22 5.89
C GLY A 121 15.76 -24.32 4.96
N GLY A 122 15.67 -24.70 3.69
CA GLY A 122 14.76 -24.08 2.74
C GLY A 122 13.32 -24.56 2.94
N SER A 123 12.38 -23.89 2.27
CA SER A 123 10.96 -24.31 2.27
C SER A 123 10.62 -25.02 0.98
N GLU A 124 9.98 -26.18 1.07
CA GLU A 124 9.41 -26.83 -0.11
C GLU A 124 8.19 -26.04 -0.57
N LEU A 125 8.21 -25.60 -1.82
CA LEU A 125 7.10 -24.86 -2.41
C LEU A 125 5.97 -25.85 -2.75
N PRO A 126 4.69 -25.53 -2.42
CA PRO A 126 3.55 -26.38 -2.75
C PRO A 126 3.46 -26.69 -4.25
N PHE A 127 2.84 -27.80 -4.59
CA PHE A 127 2.56 -28.17 -5.98
C PHE A 127 1.52 -27.23 -6.61
N ASN A 128 1.65 -26.90 -7.89
CA ASN A 128 0.76 -25.97 -8.61
C ASN A 128 0.60 -24.60 -7.93
N MET A 129 1.63 -24.12 -7.24
CA MET A 129 1.63 -22.77 -6.69
C MET A 129 1.93 -21.79 -7.82
N GLU A 130 0.98 -20.88 -8.06
CA GLU A 130 1.15 -19.82 -9.04
C GLU A 130 2.03 -18.69 -8.51
N ARG A 131 2.46 -17.81 -9.42
CA ARG A 131 3.21 -16.61 -9.03
C ARG A 131 2.34 -15.67 -8.21
N ILE A 132 2.96 -15.05 -7.22
CA ILE A 132 2.38 -13.96 -6.44
C ILE A 132 2.38 -12.68 -7.29
N GLU A 133 1.25 -11.99 -7.35
CA GLU A 133 1.15 -10.67 -7.99
C GLU A 133 1.73 -9.61 -7.05
N LEU A 134 2.56 -8.71 -7.58
CA LEU A 134 3.29 -7.72 -6.78
C LEU A 134 2.84 -6.30 -7.14
N PHE A 135 2.18 -5.64 -6.19
CA PHE A 135 1.69 -4.27 -6.36
C PHE A 135 2.65 -3.25 -5.73
N TYR A 136 3.36 -2.48 -6.55
CA TYR A 136 4.38 -1.53 -6.07
C TYR A 136 3.84 -0.19 -5.59
N ASN A 137 2.64 0.18 -6.06
CA ASN A 137 2.02 1.46 -5.75
C ASN A 137 0.84 1.35 -4.77
N SER A 138 0.51 0.12 -4.33
CA SER A 138 -0.63 -0.12 -3.43
C SER A 138 -0.12 -0.47 -2.03
N PRO A 139 -0.63 0.16 -0.96
CA PRO A 139 -0.22 -0.16 0.40
C PRO A 139 -0.68 -1.55 0.83
N ILE A 140 0.21 -2.29 1.51
CA ILE A 140 -0.11 -3.53 2.22
C ILE A 140 -0.82 -3.22 3.54
N PHE A 141 -0.42 -2.13 4.21
CA PHE A 141 -0.95 -1.69 5.50
C PHE A 141 -1.71 -0.37 5.35
N ARG A 142 -2.91 -0.26 5.91
CA ARG A 142 -3.71 0.97 5.88
C ARG A 142 -4.26 1.28 7.26
N LEU A 143 -4.07 2.50 7.76
CA LEU A 143 -4.69 2.93 9.01
C LEU A 143 -6.20 2.74 8.98
N SER A 144 -6.79 2.25 10.07
CA SER A 144 -8.23 1.97 10.17
C SER A 144 -9.06 3.22 10.40
N ASN A 145 -8.46 4.26 10.99
CA ASN A 145 -9.15 5.50 11.37
C ASN A 145 -8.91 6.65 10.37
N THR A 146 -8.59 6.35 9.12
CA THR A 146 -8.43 7.37 8.07
C THR A 146 -9.69 7.47 7.21
N VAL A 147 -10.15 8.70 6.98
CA VAL A 147 -11.12 8.99 5.93
C VAL A 147 -10.29 9.26 4.67
N ASN A 148 -10.50 8.45 3.62
CA ASN A 148 -9.97 8.79 2.30
C ASN A 148 -10.71 10.04 1.82
N ILE A 149 -10.05 11.20 1.91
CA ILE A 149 -10.49 12.40 1.23
C ILE A 149 -9.78 12.39 -0.11
N GLU A 150 -10.46 11.89 -1.14
CA GLU A 150 -10.03 12.02 -2.53
C GLU A 150 -9.99 13.52 -2.87
N THR A 151 -8.87 14.17 -2.56
CA THR A 151 -8.55 15.43 -3.18
C THR A 151 -7.88 15.08 -4.50
N LEU A 152 -8.53 15.41 -5.62
CA LEU A 152 -7.87 15.40 -6.93
C LEU A 152 -6.74 16.44 -6.88
N THR A 153 -5.59 16.03 -6.37
CA THR A 153 -4.32 16.77 -6.45
C THR A 153 -3.74 16.72 -7.86
N THR A 154 -4.33 15.90 -8.73
CA THR A 154 -4.09 15.93 -10.17
C THR A 154 -4.93 17.05 -10.78
N SER A 155 -4.27 17.99 -11.46
CA SER A 155 -4.95 18.94 -12.33
C SER A 155 -5.71 18.15 -13.41
N VAL A 156 -7.02 17.99 -13.22
CA VAL A 156 -7.87 17.34 -14.22
C VAL A 156 -8.13 18.35 -15.33
N TYR A 157 -7.53 18.12 -16.49
CA TYR A 157 -7.80 18.88 -17.70
C TYR A 157 -9.06 18.30 -18.36
N GLU A 158 -10.21 18.86 -18.02
CA GLU A 158 -11.48 18.56 -18.69
C GLU A 158 -11.63 19.36 -19.98
N ASN A 159 -12.09 18.70 -21.05
CA ASN A 159 -12.41 19.37 -22.29
C ASN A 159 -13.69 20.19 -22.15
N LEU A 160 -13.60 21.49 -22.41
CA LEU A 160 -14.72 22.42 -22.34
C LEU A 160 -15.65 22.23 -23.56
N SER A 161 -16.91 21.89 -23.31
CA SER A 161 -17.96 21.92 -24.34
C SER A 161 -18.53 23.33 -24.48
N MET A 162 -18.47 23.92 -25.67
CA MET A 162 -19.08 25.23 -25.91
C MET A 162 -20.60 25.08 -25.92
N ILE A 163 -21.31 25.93 -25.18
CA ILE A 163 -22.77 25.89 -25.05
C ILE A 163 -23.45 27.19 -25.47
N GLY A 164 -22.70 28.23 -25.79
CA GLY A 164 -23.26 29.47 -26.31
C GLY A 164 -22.22 30.57 -26.52
N GLU A 165 -22.61 31.59 -27.27
CA GLU A 165 -21.81 32.76 -27.59
C GLU A 165 -22.64 34.03 -27.32
N GLY A 166 -21.98 35.07 -26.83
CA GLY A 166 -22.53 36.42 -26.74
C GLY A 166 -21.53 37.45 -27.24
N SER A 167 -21.96 38.70 -27.39
CA SER A 167 -21.19 39.78 -28.05
C SER A 167 -19.78 40.03 -27.50
N TYR A 168 -19.48 39.57 -26.29
CA TYR A 168 -18.22 39.75 -25.56
C TYR A 168 -17.67 38.46 -24.92
N ALA A 169 -18.32 37.31 -25.06
CA ALA A 169 -17.91 36.10 -24.36
C ALA A 169 -18.38 34.80 -25.02
N LEU A 170 -17.55 33.77 -24.89
CA LEU A 170 -17.89 32.39 -25.18
C LEU A 170 -18.23 31.66 -23.87
N VAL A 171 -19.32 30.90 -23.89
CA VAL A 171 -19.82 30.15 -22.74
C VAL A 171 -19.53 28.69 -22.94
N TYR A 172 -18.82 28.12 -21.97
CA TYR A 172 -18.44 26.73 -21.94
C TYR A 172 -19.06 26.02 -20.74
N LYS A 173 -19.12 24.70 -20.82
CA LYS A 173 -19.58 23.85 -19.75
C LYS A 173 -18.68 22.63 -19.62
N TYR A 174 -18.46 22.23 -18.38
CA TYR A 174 -17.89 20.92 -18.06
C TYR A 174 -18.58 20.34 -16.83
N LYS A 175 -18.32 19.06 -16.56
CA LYS A 175 -18.78 18.37 -15.36
C LYS A 175 -17.59 18.29 -14.41
N ASP A 176 -17.73 18.89 -13.24
CA ASP A 176 -16.69 18.86 -12.23
C ASP A 176 -16.55 17.43 -11.67
N PRO A 177 -15.37 16.81 -11.76
CA PRO A 177 -15.15 15.44 -11.32
C PRO A 177 -15.16 15.29 -9.79
N ASN A 178 -14.82 16.33 -9.03
CA ASN A 178 -14.81 16.31 -7.56
C ASN A 178 -16.23 16.41 -6.98
N TYR A 179 -17.08 17.24 -7.57
CA TYR A 179 -18.39 17.56 -7.00
C TYR A 179 -19.56 16.95 -7.77
N ASN A 180 -19.29 16.24 -8.89
CA ASN A 180 -20.32 15.70 -9.80
C ASN A 180 -21.32 16.78 -10.27
N LYS A 181 -20.91 18.06 -10.27
CA LYS A 181 -21.72 19.24 -10.59
C LYS A 181 -21.41 19.76 -12.00
N LYS A 182 -22.40 20.36 -12.65
CA LYS A 182 -22.21 21.04 -13.95
C LYS A 182 -21.74 22.47 -13.69
N ILE A 183 -20.56 22.82 -14.18
CA ILE A 183 -20.00 24.16 -14.06
C ILE A 183 -20.05 24.85 -15.42
N VAL A 184 -20.41 26.14 -15.43
CA VAL A 184 -20.42 26.99 -16.61
C VAL A 184 -19.29 28.01 -16.50
N VAL A 185 -18.43 28.06 -17.52
CA VAL A 185 -17.29 28.95 -17.60
C VAL A 185 -17.54 29.97 -18.71
N LYS A 186 -17.55 31.26 -18.38
CA LYS A 186 -17.60 32.34 -19.38
C LYS A 186 -16.19 32.85 -19.64
N LYS A 187 -15.72 32.73 -20.88
CA LYS A 187 -14.43 33.30 -21.31
C LYS A 187 -14.69 34.55 -22.13
N ALA A 188 -14.03 35.65 -21.77
CA ALA A 188 -14.10 36.88 -22.56
C ALA A 188 -13.48 36.65 -23.95
N SER A 189 -14.18 37.06 -24.99
CA SER A 189 -13.65 37.08 -26.35
C SER A 189 -13.07 38.47 -26.61
N MET A 190 -11.76 38.58 -26.86
CA MET A 190 -11.21 39.83 -27.40
C MET A 190 -11.68 39.99 -28.84
N LYS A 191 -12.51 41.00 -29.11
CA LYS A 191 -12.73 41.47 -30.48
C LYS A 191 -11.57 42.38 -30.83
N SER A 192 -10.74 41.96 -31.80
CA SER A 192 -9.83 42.85 -32.49
C SER A 192 -10.68 43.84 -33.31
N PHE A 193 -10.69 45.11 -32.90
CA PHE A 193 -11.19 46.18 -33.75
C PHE A 193 -10.11 46.42 -34.82
N LEU A 194 -10.34 45.91 -36.03
CA LEU A 194 -9.67 46.34 -37.27
C LEU A 194 -10.63 47.25 -38.02
#